data_AF-A0A382FDY1-F1
#
_entry.id   AF-A0A382FDY1-F1
#
_cell.length_a   1.000
_cell.length_b   1.000
_cell.length_c   1.000
_cell.angle_alpha   90.00
_cell.angle_beta   90.00
_cell.angle_gamma   90.00
#
_symmetry.space_group_name_H-M   'P 1'
#
loop_
_entity.id
_entity.type
_entity.pdbx_description
1 polymer ?
#
loop_
_entity_poly.entity_id
_entity_poly.type
_entity_poly.pdbx_seq_one_letter_code
_entity_poly.pdbx_strand_id
1 'polypeptide(L)'
;MLSDQELEQICRVYKIICPVCQSEADFHRLKRDMARAVKTAGDGYPLVYKWQKPGFDSVDPKQFFMAACSKCGFAGELDDANYRQAGKAPDAYRK
;
A
#
# COMPACT_ATOMS: atom_id res chain seq x y z
N MET A 1 2.86 14.85 -6.85
CA MET A 1 2.00 13.66 -6.97
C MET A 1 2.45 12.90 -8.20
N LEU A 2 2.46 11.56 -8.15
CA LEU A 2 2.77 10.73 -9.32
C LEU A 2 1.69 10.90 -10.39
N SER A 3 2.09 10.83 -11.65
CA SER A 3 1.16 10.75 -12.79
C SER A 3 0.48 9.38 -12.85
N ASP A 4 -0.66 9.29 -13.55
CA ASP A 4 -1.39 8.04 -13.71
C ASP A 4 -0.53 6.94 -14.36
N GLN A 5 0.31 7.32 -15.34
CA GLN A 5 1.25 6.39 -15.97
C GLN A 5 2.30 5.83 -15.00
N GLU A 6 2.79 6.66 -14.08
CA GLU A 6 3.72 6.22 -13.04
C GLU A 6 3.03 5.30 -12.03
N LEU A 7 1.80 5.64 -11.64
CA LEU A 7 0.98 4.81 -10.74
C LEU A 7 0.70 3.43 -11.36
N GLU A 8 0.30 3.36 -12.62
CA GLU A 8 0.07 2.08 -13.31
C GLU A 8 1.31 1.18 -13.36
N GLN A 9 2.51 1.76 -13.35
CA GLN A 9 3.75 1.00 -13.35
C GLN A 9 3.98 0.25 -12.03
N ILE A 10 3.65 0.88 -10.90
CA ILE A 10 3.98 0.37 -9.55
C ILE A 10 2.77 -0.15 -8.78
N CYS A 11 1.55 0.23 -9.15
CA CYS A 11 0.32 -0.04 -8.42
C CYS A 11 -0.69 -0.91 -9.19
N ARG A 12 -1.61 -1.51 -8.45
CA ARG A 12 -2.89 -2.06 -8.93
C ARG A 12 -4.01 -1.16 -8.40
N VAL A 13 -5.06 -1.00 -9.19
CA VAL A 13 -6.27 -0.27 -8.79
C VAL A 13 -7.28 -1.25 -8.21
N TYR A 14 -7.83 -0.91 -7.05
CA TYR A 14 -8.91 -1.64 -6.41
C TYR A 14 -10.11 -0.72 -6.23
N LYS A 15 -11.29 -1.22 -6.58
CA LYS A 15 -12.57 -0.60 -6.23
C LYS A 15 -12.95 -1.00 -4.82
N ILE A 16 -13.06 -0.02 -3.94
CA ILE A 16 -13.41 -0.27 -2.54
C ILE A 16 -14.61 0.58 -2.17
N ILE A 17 -15.53 -0.04 -1.45
CA ILE A 17 -16.73 0.61 -0.92
C ILE A 17 -16.39 1.13 0.48
N CYS A 18 -16.64 2.42 0.71
CA CYS A 18 -16.46 2.99 2.04
C CYS A 18 -17.45 2.34 3.03
N PRO A 19 -16.99 1.79 4.17
CA PRO A 19 -17.89 1.13 5.12
C PRO A 19 -18.83 2.09 5.85
N VAL A 20 -18.51 3.40 5.87
CA VAL A 20 -19.29 4.42 6.58
C VAL A 20 -20.39 5.01 5.69
N CYS A 21 -20.04 5.50 4.50
CA CYS A 21 -20.97 6.21 3.62
C CYS A 21 -21.31 5.48 2.32
N GLN A 22 -20.79 4.25 2.16
CA GLN A 22 -21.05 3.33 1.04
C GLN A 22 -20.68 3.88 -0.36
N SER A 23 -19.91 4.97 -0.43
CA SER A 23 -19.39 5.46 -1.71
C SER A 23 -18.30 4.53 -2.23
N GLU A 24 -18.35 4.22 -3.51
CA GLU A 24 -17.28 3.52 -4.23
C GLU A 24 -16.18 4.50 -4.64
N ALA A 25 -14.93 4.10 -4.48
CA ALA A 25 -13.77 4.83 -4.99
C ALA A 25 -12.67 3.87 -5.44
N ASP A 26 -11.86 4.36 -6.39
CA ASP A 26 -10.69 3.66 -6.89
C ASP A 26 -9.48 3.97 -5.99
N PHE A 27 -8.79 2.93 -5.53
CA PHE A 27 -7.61 3.06 -4.67
C PHE A 27 -6.40 2.35 -5.29
N HIS A 28 -5.28 3.07 -5.30
CA HIS A 28 -4.00 2.58 -5.78
C HIS A 28 -3.25 1.87 -4.65
N ARG A 29 -2.86 0.62 -4.88
CA ARG A 29 -2.00 -0.14 -3.96
C ARG A 29 -0.79 -0.69 -4.68
N LEU A 30 0.36 -0.68 -4.03
CA LEU A 30 1.60 -1.22 -4.60
C LEU A 30 1.44 -2.68 -5.04
N LYS A 31 2.02 -2.99 -6.21
CA LYS A 31 2.22 -4.36 -6.67
C LYS A 31 3.12 -5.10 -5.67
N ARG A 32 2.98 -6.42 -5.66
CA ARG A 32 3.80 -7.31 -4.81
C ARG A 32 5.28 -7.02 -5.01
N ASP A 33 6.03 -6.93 -3.91
CA ASP A 33 7.48 -6.76 -3.88
C ASP A 33 8.01 -5.49 -4.57
N MET A 34 7.14 -4.52 -4.85
CA MET A 34 7.51 -3.27 -5.54
C MET A 34 8.41 -2.36 -4.71
N ALA A 35 8.22 -2.33 -3.39
CA ALA A 35 9.08 -1.63 -2.45
C ALA A 35 9.41 -2.55 -1.27
N ARG A 36 10.68 -2.61 -0.89
CA ARG A 36 11.14 -3.39 0.27
C ARG A 36 12.05 -2.55 1.15
N ALA A 37 11.91 -2.70 2.46
CA ALA A 37 12.82 -2.08 3.42
C ALA A 37 14.23 -2.68 3.24
N VAL A 38 15.24 -1.82 3.10
CA VAL A 38 16.66 -2.24 3.03
C VAL A 38 17.46 -1.78 4.24
N LYS A 39 16.97 -0.75 4.94
CA LYS A 39 17.49 -0.31 6.22
C LYS A 39 16.33 -0.11 7.16
N THR A 40 16.44 -0.64 8.37
CA THR A 40 15.46 -0.47 9.44
C THR A 40 16.12 0.15 10.65
N ALA A 41 15.33 0.78 11.51
CA ALA A 41 15.77 1.20 12.82
C ALA A 41 15.72 0.04 13.83
N GLY A 42 16.08 0.34 15.09
CA GLY A 42 16.19 -0.65 16.16
C GLY A 42 14.87 -1.34 16.54
N ASP A 43 13.72 -0.72 16.25
CA ASP A 43 12.38 -1.27 16.44
C ASP A 43 11.81 -1.95 15.17
N GLY A 44 12.63 -2.03 14.11
CA GLY A 44 12.23 -2.61 12.84
C GLY A 44 11.50 -1.65 11.88
N TYR A 45 11.30 -0.37 12.23
CA TYR A 45 10.67 0.57 11.29
C TYR A 45 11.57 0.77 10.05
N PRO A 46 11.04 0.78 8.81
CA PRO A 46 11.84 1.05 7.63
C PRO A 46 12.34 2.49 7.56
N LEU A 47 13.66 2.64 7.45
CA LEU A 47 14.36 3.91 7.23
C LEU A 47 14.58 4.20 5.75
N VAL A 48 14.88 3.15 4.97
CA VAL A 48 15.16 3.26 3.54
C VAL A 48 14.45 2.13 2.82
N TYR A 49 13.80 2.47 1.71
CA TYR A 49 13.18 1.51 0.81
C TYR A 49 14.01 1.38 -0.46
N LYS A 50 14.04 0.17 -1.01
CA LYS A 50 14.49 -0.10 -2.36
C LYS A 50 13.29 -0.43 -3.22
N TRP A 51 13.13 0.32 -4.30
CA TRP A 51 12.10 0.07 -5.30
C TRP A 51 12.57 -0.97 -6.31
N GLN A 52 11.64 -1.81 -6.79
CA GLN A 52 11.90 -2.78 -7.85
C GLN A 52 12.14 -2.08 -9.19
N LYS A 53 11.54 -0.90 -9.39
CA LYS A 53 11.77 -0.03 -10.54
C LYS A 53 12.56 1.21 -10.13
N PRO A 54 13.53 1.66 -10.95
CA PRO A 54 14.24 2.91 -10.70
C PRO A 54 13.29 4.11 -10.86
N GLY A 55 13.64 5.24 -10.23
CA GLY A 55 12.92 6.51 -10.38
C GLY A 55 11.83 6.78 -9.34
N PHE A 56 11.59 5.84 -8.43
CA PHE A 56 10.59 5.98 -7.35
C PHE A 56 11.21 6.22 -5.97
N ASP A 57 12.53 6.40 -5.88
CA ASP A 57 13.27 6.51 -4.60
C ASP A 57 12.84 7.70 -3.74
N SER A 58 12.21 8.72 -4.32
CA SER A 58 11.63 9.88 -3.63
C SER A 58 10.18 9.68 -3.14
N VAL A 59 9.55 8.57 -3.52
CA VAL A 59 8.15 8.26 -3.17
C VAL A 59 8.13 7.47 -1.86
N ASP A 60 7.31 7.91 -0.90
CA ASP A 60 7.06 7.15 0.32
C ASP A 60 6.08 6.00 0.05
N PRO A 61 6.50 4.72 0.17
CA PRO A 61 5.62 3.58 -0.04
C PRO A 61 4.39 3.55 0.88
N LYS A 62 4.46 4.21 2.06
CA LYS A 62 3.36 4.23 3.04
C LYS A 62 2.08 4.85 2.49
N GLN A 63 2.20 5.74 1.50
CA GLN A 63 1.08 6.41 0.84
C GLN A 63 0.12 5.44 0.13
N PHE A 64 0.54 4.20 -0.13
CA PHE A 64 -0.24 3.20 -0.85
C PHE A 64 -0.86 2.11 0.05
N PHE A 65 -0.74 2.24 1.37
CA PHE A 65 -1.30 1.27 2.33
C PHE A 65 -2.57 1.78 3.03
N MET A 66 -2.76 3.10 3.05
CA MET A 66 -3.96 3.73 3.59
C MET A 66 -4.78 4.36 2.47
N ALA A 67 -6.09 4.26 2.62
CA ALA A 67 -7.07 4.90 1.77
C ALA A 67 -7.92 5.85 2.61
N ALA A 68 -8.25 7.01 2.04
CA ALA A 68 -9.20 7.94 2.63
C ALA A 68 -10.40 8.14 1.70
N CYS A 69 -11.60 8.00 2.25
CA CYS A 69 -12.84 8.28 1.51
C CYS A 69 -12.96 9.78 1.24
N SER A 70 -13.06 10.16 -0.03
CA SER A 70 -13.22 11.57 -0.44
C SER A 70 -14.53 12.21 0.04
N LYS A 71 -15.56 11.40 0.34
CA LYS A 71 -16.88 11.89 0.75
C LYS A 71 -17.02 12.10 2.26
N CYS A 72 -16.58 11.15 3.09
CA CYS A 72 -16.76 11.22 4.54
C CYS A 72 -15.45 11.33 5.33
N GLY A 73 -14.29 11.33 4.65
CA GLY A 73 -12.98 11.43 5.29
C GLY A 73 -12.55 10.18 6.06
N PHE A 74 -13.35 9.11 6.06
CA PHE A 74 -12.98 7.85 6.70
C PHE A 74 -11.67 7.32 6.11
N ALA A 75 -10.64 7.19 6.95
CA ALA A 75 -9.37 6.61 6.59
C ALA A 75 -9.28 5.18 7.11
N GLY A 76 -8.89 4.25 6.25
CA GLY A 76 -8.71 2.85 6.60
C GLY A 76 -7.49 2.26 5.93
N GLU A 77 -6.96 1.19 6.51
CA GLU A 77 -5.99 0.37 5.81
C GLU A 77 -6.68 -0.32 4.64
N LEU A 78 -5.97 -0.41 3.51
CA LEU A 78 -6.42 -1.16 2.35
C LEU A 78 -6.34 -2.66 2.66
N ASP A 79 -7.28 -3.20 3.44
CA ASP A 79 -7.23 -4.58 3.95
C ASP A 79 -7.97 -5.61 3.09
N ASP A 80 -8.76 -5.16 2.11
CA ASP A 80 -9.93 -5.91 1.64
C ASP A 80 -9.82 -6.58 0.26
N ALA A 81 -8.63 -7.07 -0.10
CA ALA A 81 -8.49 -7.87 -1.33
C ALA A 81 -7.54 -9.04 -1.14
N ASN A 82 -8.04 -10.15 -0.58
CA ASN A 82 -7.48 -11.51 -0.65
C ASN A 82 -5.95 -11.64 -0.55
N TYR A 83 -5.30 -10.82 0.27
CA TYR A 83 -3.87 -10.94 0.53
C TYR A 83 -3.62 -11.58 1.89
N ARG A 84 -2.55 -12.38 1.96
CA ARG A 84 -2.12 -13.07 3.17
C ARG A 84 -1.70 -12.03 4.21
N GLN A 85 -2.59 -11.79 5.16
CA GLN A 85 -2.26 -11.07 6.39
C GLN A 85 -1.37 -12.00 7.23
N ALA A 86 -0.32 -11.47 7.86
CA ALA A 86 0.41 -12.22 8.87
C ALA A 86 -0.55 -12.70 9.99
N GLY A 87 -1.62 -11.95 10.30
CA GLY A 87 -2.67 -12.43 11.20
C GLY A 87 -3.50 -13.61 10.67
N LYS A 88 -3.64 -13.76 9.34
CA LYS A 88 -4.38 -14.87 8.71
C LYS A 88 -3.53 -16.12 8.51
N ALA A 89 -2.20 -15.97 8.37
CA ALA A 89 -1.27 -17.10 8.21
C ALA A 89 0.14 -16.74 8.74
N PRO A 90 0.30 -16.57 10.06
CA PRO A 90 1.54 -16.06 10.66
C PRO A 90 2.74 -16.98 10.42
N ASP A 91 2.50 -18.28 10.37
CA ASP A 91 3.53 -19.29 10.15
C ASP A 91 4.14 -19.25 8.74
N ALA A 92 3.44 -18.69 7.76
CA ALA A 92 3.98 -18.50 6.40
C ALA A 92 5.03 -17.37 6.33
N TYR A 93 5.13 -16.54 7.38
CA TYR A 93 6.00 -15.36 7.45
C TYR A 93 7.09 -15.45 8.52
N ARG A 94 7.01 -16.45 9.42
CA ARG A 94 8.10 -16.82 10.30
C ARG A 94 9.11 -17.66 9.51
N LYS A 95 10.13 -17.00 8.95
CA LYS A 95 11.38 -17.66 8.55
C LYS A 95 12.41 -17.45 9.65
#